data_AF-A0A0T6B9P9-F1
#
_entry.id   AF-A0A0T6B9P9-F1
#
_cell.length_a   1.000
_cell.length_b   1.000
_cell.length_c   1.000
_cell.angle_alpha   90.00
_cell.angle_beta   90.00
_cell.angle_gamma   90.00
#
_symmetry.space_group_name_H-M   'P 1'
#
loop_
_entity.id
_entity.type
_entity.pdbx_description
1 polymer ?
#
loop_
_entity_poly.entity_id
_entity_poly.type
_entity_poly.pdbx_seq_one_letter_code
_entity_poly.pdbx_strand_id
1 'polypeptide(L)'
;MSTFLILLGVLMLTHFLVVLFYNMESLDIVIVDLVLYGMLTILPIFGLFVSERYVKNHPKLLSVLSVMAFVLLFLTNITVPIVHYLWREDNLRPIYTTLLIISCYVFFHLSSNILALCMGCAVTIAHLIILVFVTYVQEVQLERIGSDILYLICLNGFGIYFRLITELIKMRSFLDKRTCVESTTKLKAEKEQREKLMLSIIPKHIMDEVFNQIYDIVKRDNKIFRYPIK
;
A
#
# COMPACT_ATOMS: atom_id res chain seq x y z
N MET A 1 3.78 1.40 2.41
CA MET A 1 4.38 1.30 3.76
C MET A 1 3.31 1.22 4.83
N SER A 2 2.47 2.25 5.06
CA SER A 2 1.36 2.14 6.05
C SER A 2 0.40 0.97 5.77
N THR A 3 -0.06 0.82 4.52
CA THR A 3 -0.97 -0.27 4.11
C THR A 3 -0.43 -1.67 4.37
N PHE A 4 0.88 -1.88 4.26
CA PHE A 4 1.53 -3.14 4.59
C PHE A 4 1.43 -3.46 6.08
N LEU A 5 1.75 -2.48 6.94
CA LEU A 5 1.67 -2.65 8.39
C LEU A 5 0.22 -2.91 8.84
N ILE A 6 -0.76 -2.27 8.21
CA ILE A 6 -2.19 -2.53 8.48
C ILE A 6 -2.53 -3.98 8.11
N LEU A 7 -2.22 -4.39 6.88
CA LEU A 7 -2.51 -5.75 6.41
C LEU A 7 -1.82 -6.81 7.27
N LEU A 8 -0.53 -6.59 7.58
CA LEU A 8 0.27 -7.46 8.43
C LEU A 8 -0.33 -7.54 9.84
N GLY A 9 -0.66 -6.40 10.45
CA GLY A 9 -1.24 -6.36 11.80
C GLY A 9 -2.55 -7.13 11.88
N VAL A 10 -3.45 -6.94 10.91
CA VAL A 10 -4.73 -7.67 10.87
C VAL A 10 -4.51 -9.17 10.70
N LEU A 11 -3.68 -9.60 9.74
CA LEU A 11 -3.45 -11.02 9.48
C LEU A 11 -2.75 -11.73 10.66
N MET A 12 -1.75 -11.07 11.26
CA MET A 12 -1.04 -11.66 12.40
C MET A 12 -1.95 -11.71 13.63
N LEU A 13 -2.80 -10.70 13.84
CA LEU A 13 -3.74 -10.70 14.95
C LEU A 13 -4.77 -11.81 14.82
N THR A 14 -5.33 -12.01 13.62
CA THR A 14 -6.27 -13.12 13.39
C THR A 14 -5.58 -14.47 13.58
N HIS A 15 -4.38 -14.66 13.04
CA HIS A 15 -3.64 -15.91 13.23
C HIS A 15 -3.31 -16.17 14.70
N PHE A 16 -2.85 -15.16 15.43
CA PHE A 16 -2.58 -15.25 16.86
C PHE A 16 -3.82 -15.67 17.66
N LEU A 17 -4.98 -15.05 17.38
CA LEU A 17 -6.23 -15.40 18.04
C LEU A 17 -6.69 -16.82 17.70
N VAL A 18 -6.55 -17.26 16.46
CA VAL A 18 -6.89 -18.63 16.05
C VAL A 18 -6.00 -19.66 16.75
N VAL A 19 -4.68 -19.43 16.77
CA VAL A 19 -3.72 -20.32 17.45
C VAL A 19 -4.00 -20.37 18.96
N LEU A 20 -4.28 -19.22 19.58
CA LEU A 20 -4.63 -19.14 21.00
C LEU A 20 -5.91 -19.92 21.29
N PHE A 21 -6.97 -19.70 20.50
CA PHE A 21 -8.27 -20.32 20.72
C PHE A 21 -8.24 -21.83 20.52
N TYR A 22 -7.56 -22.31 19.47
CA TYR A 22 -7.48 -23.74 19.17
C TYR A 22 -6.68 -24.52 20.22
N ASN A 23 -5.68 -23.90 20.84
CA ASN A 23 -4.78 -24.56 21.79
C ASN A 23 -5.03 -24.14 23.25
N MET A 24 -6.25 -23.66 23.57
CA MET A 24 -6.61 -23.22 24.94
C MET A 24 -6.38 -24.30 26.00
N GLU A 25 -6.57 -25.58 25.65
CA GLU A 25 -6.41 -26.70 26.57
C GLU A 25 -4.94 -27.13 26.76
N SER A 26 -4.04 -26.79 25.84
CA SER A 26 -2.65 -27.27 25.81
C SER A 26 -1.66 -26.20 25.33
N LEU A 27 -1.64 -25.05 26.01
CA LEU A 27 -0.81 -23.90 25.65
C LEU A 27 0.70 -24.13 25.72
N ASP A 28 1.16 -25.07 26.57
CA ASP A 28 2.59 -25.42 26.69
C ASP A 28 3.16 -25.90 25.36
N ILE A 29 2.30 -26.44 24.50
CA ILE A 29 2.69 -26.94 23.19
C ILE A 29 2.98 -25.77 22.24
N VAL A 30 2.18 -24.71 22.22
CA VAL A 30 2.30 -23.64 21.21
C VAL A 30 2.92 -22.35 21.75
N ILE A 31 3.54 -22.38 22.94
CA ILE A 31 4.04 -21.16 23.60
C ILE A 31 5.08 -20.41 22.76
N VAL A 32 5.98 -21.12 22.07
CA VAL A 32 7.02 -20.51 21.22
C VAL A 32 6.40 -19.80 20.02
N ASP A 33 5.42 -20.44 19.38
CA ASP A 33 4.69 -19.87 18.24
C ASP A 33 3.89 -18.64 18.67
N LEU A 34 3.22 -18.73 19.82
CA LEU A 34 2.41 -17.65 20.38
C LEU A 34 3.27 -16.42 20.72
N VAL A 35 4.47 -16.62 21.27
CA VAL A 35 5.43 -15.54 21.54
C VAL A 35 5.91 -14.90 20.23
N LEU A 36 6.32 -15.70 19.24
CA LEU A 36 6.80 -15.18 17.95
C LEU A 36 5.72 -14.38 17.21
N TYR A 37 4.50 -14.91 17.12
CA TYR A 37 3.37 -14.22 16.50
C TYR A 37 2.91 -13.01 17.32
N GLY A 38 2.95 -13.10 18.65
CA GLY A 38 2.68 -11.97 19.55
C GLY A 38 3.64 -10.81 19.32
N MET A 39 4.95 -11.07 19.25
CA MET A 39 5.94 -10.04 18.95
C MET A 39 5.72 -9.42 17.55
N LEU A 40 5.32 -10.24 16.58
CA LEU A 40 5.01 -9.77 15.22
C LEU A 40 3.71 -8.95 15.12
N THR A 41 2.74 -9.14 16.02
CA THR A 41 1.49 -8.36 16.05
C THR A 41 1.69 -7.01 16.72
N ILE A 42 2.47 -6.95 17.80
CA ILE A 42 2.73 -5.71 18.55
C ILE A 42 3.46 -4.68 17.69
N LEU A 43 4.40 -5.12 16.85
CA LEU A 43 5.22 -4.24 16.02
C LEU A 43 4.42 -3.36 15.03
N PRO A 44 3.54 -3.89 14.17
CA PRO A 44 2.71 -3.08 13.28
C PRO A 44 1.70 -2.22 14.05
N ILE A 45 1.14 -2.71 15.17
CA ILE A 45 0.23 -1.92 16.01
C ILE A 45 0.96 -0.69 16.57
N PHE A 46 2.16 -0.87 17.10
CA PHE A 46 3.01 0.22 17.54
C PHE A 46 3.34 1.18 16.39
N GLY A 47 3.64 0.64 15.21
CA GLY A 47 3.89 1.43 14.01
C GLY A 47 2.76 2.33 13.58
N LEU A 48 1.53 1.82 13.61
CA LEU A 48 0.33 2.57 13.26
C LEU A 48 0.01 3.64 14.31
N PHE A 49 0.17 3.30 15.60
CA PHE A 49 -0.03 4.24 16.69
C PHE A 49 0.97 5.42 16.63
N VAL A 50 2.25 5.14 16.35
CA VAL A 50 3.27 6.17 16.15
C VAL A 50 2.99 6.94 14.85
N SER A 51 2.48 6.28 13.81
CA SER A 51 2.20 6.90 12.51
C SER A 51 1.24 8.09 12.61
N GLU A 52 0.18 7.99 13.42
CA GLU A 52 -0.81 9.07 13.55
C GLU A 52 -0.23 10.36 14.16
N ARG A 53 0.75 10.24 15.07
CA ARG A 53 1.31 11.39 15.79
C ARG A 53 2.63 11.91 15.21
N TYR A 54 3.45 11.02 14.63
CA TYR A 54 4.88 11.29 14.36
C TYR A 54 5.28 11.33 12.87
N VAL A 55 4.42 10.91 11.94
CA VAL A 55 4.76 10.84 10.50
C VAL A 55 5.05 12.21 9.88
N LYS A 56 4.53 13.29 10.45
CA LYS A 56 4.76 14.64 9.93
C LYS A 56 6.22 15.10 10.06
N ASN A 57 6.96 14.56 11.03
CA ASN A 57 8.32 15.00 11.36
C ASN A 57 9.41 14.08 10.79
N HIS A 58 9.17 12.78 10.62
CA HIS A 58 10.17 11.82 10.11
C HIS A 58 9.56 10.76 9.16
N PRO A 59 9.45 11.03 7.85
CA PRO A 59 8.85 10.10 6.89
C PRO A 59 9.62 8.78 6.72
N LYS A 60 10.92 8.75 7.09
CA LYS A 60 11.77 7.55 6.98
C LYS A 60 11.46 6.49 8.05
N LEU A 61 10.93 6.88 9.21
CA LEU A 61 10.70 5.96 10.35
C LEU A 61 9.72 4.84 9.98
N LEU A 62 8.62 5.19 9.31
CA LEU A 62 7.61 4.23 8.88
C LEU A 62 8.17 3.21 7.88
N SER A 63 9.08 3.65 7.02
CA SER A 63 9.76 2.77 6.06
C SER A 63 10.68 1.80 6.78
N VAL A 64 11.48 2.27 7.74
CA VAL A 64 12.38 1.41 8.56
C VAL A 64 11.58 0.36 9.31
N LEU A 65 10.47 0.76 9.93
CA LEU A 65 9.61 -0.16 10.66
C LEU A 65 8.98 -1.22 9.74
N SER A 66 8.57 -0.84 8.53
CA SER A 66 8.04 -1.77 7.53
C SER A 66 9.10 -2.78 7.08
N VAL A 67 10.35 -2.33 6.89
CA VAL A 67 11.49 -3.21 6.57
C VAL A 67 11.74 -4.18 7.72
N MET A 68 11.76 -3.68 8.96
CA MET A 68 11.98 -4.51 10.15
C MET A 68 10.88 -5.56 10.31
N ALA A 69 9.61 -5.17 10.13
CA ALA A 69 8.48 -6.10 10.17
C ALA A 69 8.56 -7.17 9.07
N PHE A 70 8.98 -6.79 7.86
CA PHE A 70 9.21 -7.75 6.77
C PHE A 70 10.31 -8.75 7.09
N VAL A 71 11.45 -8.29 7.62
CA VAL A 71 12.57 -9.17 8.01
C VAL A 71 12.15 -10.12 9.12
N LEU A 72 11.45 -9.63 10.14
CA LEU A 72 10.94 -10.47 11.23
C LEU A 72 9.92 -11.49 10.74
N LEU A 73 9.03 -11.12 9.82
CA LEU A 73 8.10 -12.05 9.18
C LEU A 73 8.84 -13.13 8.39
N PHE A 74 9.85 -12.75 7.62
CA PHE A 74 10.69 -13.69 6.88
C PHE A 74 11.39 -14.67 7.84
N LEU A 75 12.04 -14.17 8.89
CA LEU A 75 12.67 -15.01 9.90
C LEU A 75 11.66 -15.95 10.55
N THR A 76 10.49 -15.46 10.97
CA THR A 76 9.45 -16.29 11.58
C THR A 76 8.95 -17.38 10.62
N ASN A 77 8.82 -17.06 9.32
CA ASN A 77 8.41 -18.02 8.30
C ASN A 77 9.41 -19.16 8.11
N ILE A 78 10.69 -18.93 8.41
CA ILE A 78 11.75 -19.93 8.41
C ILE A 78 11.84 -20.67 9.76
N THR A 79 11.83 -19.92 10.86
CA THR A 79 12.07 -20.46 12.20
C THR A 79 10.96 -21.39 12.66
N VAL A 80 9.69 -21.06 12.43
CA VAL A 80 8.56 -21.88 12.95
C VAL A 80 8.59 -23.32 12.38
N PRO A 81 8.68 -23.53 11.05
CA PRO A 81 8.81 -24.89 10.51
C PRO A 81 10.04 -25.64 11.03
N ILE A 82 11.18 -24.97 11.15
CA ILE A 82 12.43 -25.59 11.61
C ILE A 82 12.34 -26.02 13.07
N VAL A 83 11.79 -25.17 13.94
CA VAL A 83 11.65 -25.49 15.37
C VAL A 83 10.73 -26.70 15.56
N HIS A 84 9.59 -26.73 14.87
CA HIS A 84 8.68 -27.88 14.94
C HIS A 84 9.28 -29.16 14.37
N TYR A 85 10.02 -29.07 13.27
CA TYR A 85 10.74 -30.22 12.73
C TYR A 85 11.76 -30.79 13.72
N LEU A 86 12.55 -29.92 14.35
CA LEU A 86 13.62 -30.33 15.27
C LEU A 86 13.11 -30.82 16.63
N TRP A 87 12.03 -30.24 17.15
CA TRP A 87 11.56 -30.50 18.52
C TRP A 87 10.33 -31.42 18.58
N ARG A 88 9.56 -31.54 17.50
CA ARG A 88 8.31 -32.31 17.46
C ARG A 88 8.22 -33.35 16.37
N GLU A 89 9.15 -33.35 15.42
CA GLU A 89 9.06 -34.16 14.20
C GLU A 89 7.75 -33.88 13.40
N ASP A 90 7.15 -32.70 13.62
CA ASP A 90 5.94 -32.26 12.94
C ASP A 90 6.30 -31.45 11.69
N ASN A 91 5.80 -31.90 10.54
CA ASN A 91 6.07 -31.29 9.24
C ASN A 91 5.09 -30.14 8.96
N LEU A 92 5.36 -28.98 9.57
CA LEU A 92 4.60 -27.76 9.35
C LEU A 92 5.01 -27.04 8.06
N ARG A 93 4.02 -26.57 7.30
CA ARG A 93 4.23 -25.78 6.09
C ARG A 93 4.37 -24.30 6.42
N PRO A 94 5.30 -23.57 5.78
CA PRO A 94 5.40 -22.12 5.94
C PRO A 94 4.17 -21.40 5.35
N ILE A 95 3.46 -20.63 6.18
CA ILE A 95 2.15 -20.03 5.84
C ILE A 95 2.28 -18.65 5.16
N TYR A 96 3.23 -17.82 5.59
CA TYR A 96 3.33 -16.41 5.22
C TYR A 96 4.10 -16.11 3.92
N THR A 97 4.47 -17.13 3.15
CA THR A 97 5.26 -16.96 1.92
C THR A 97 4.53 -16.11 0.88
N THR A 98 3.22 -16.26 0.80
CA THR A 98 2.34 -15.47 -0.09
C THR A 98 2.43 -13.99 0.22
N LEU A 99 2.27 -13.63 1.49
CA LEU A 99 2.35 -12.26 1.99
C LEU A 99 3.74 -11.69 1.75
N LEU A 100 4.81 -12.47 1.98
CA LEU A 100 6.19 -12.03 1.74
C LEU A 100 6.42 -11.70 0.26
N ILE A 101 6.05 -12.59 -0.67
CA ILE A 101 6.19 -12.36 -2.11
C ILE A 101 5.40 -11.13 -2.54
N ILE A 102 4.12 -11.05 -2.18
CA ILE A 102 3.27 -9.89 -2.50
C ILE A 102 3.88 -8.60 -1.92
N SER A 103 4.47 -8.66 -0.72
CA SER A 103 5.07 -7.50 -0.09
C SER A 103 6.31 -6.98 -0.80
N CYS A 104 7.13 -7.87 -1.36
CA CYS A 104 8.28 -7.49 -2.18
C CYS A 104 7.86 -6.68 -3.42
N TYR A 105 6.77 -7.08 -4.08
CA TYR A 105 6.36 -6.46 -5.35
C TYR A 105 5.42 -5.25 -5.18
N VAL A 106 4.53 -5.28 -4.19
CA VAL A 106 3.43 -4.30 -4.06
C VAL A 106 3.77 -3.20 -3.05
N PHE A 107 4.27 -3.57 -1.87
CA PHE A 107 4.40 -2.62 -0.76
C PHE A 107 5.73 -1.89 -0.76
N PHE A 108 6.77 -2.58 -1.20
CA PHE A 108 8.11 -2.05 -1.29
C PHE A 108 8.30 -1.29 -2.61
N HIS A 109 8.38 0.04 -2.51
CA HIS A 109 8.62 0.91 -3.65
C HIS A 109 10.11 0.89 -4.01
N LEU A 110 10.60 -0.23 -4.56
CA LEU A 110 11.97 -0.28 -5.09
C LEU A 110 12.03 0.48 -6.41
N SER A 111 13.11 1.25 -6.58
CA SER A 111 13.36 2.01 -7.81
C SER A 111 13.71 1.12 -9.00
N SER A 112 14.29 -0.07 -8.74
CA SER A 112 14.72 -1.01 -9.77
C SER A 112 13.80 -2.21 -9.88
N ASN A 113 13.43 -2.55 -11.12
CA ASN A 113 12.59 -3.70 -11.43
C ASN A 113 13.29 -5.02 -11.11
N ILE A 114 14.61 -5.06 -11.34
CA ILE A 114 15.47 -6.22 -11.10
C ILE A 114 15.56 -6.51 -9.59
N LEU A 115 15.72 -5.48 -8.74
CA LEU A 115 15.90 -5.71 -7.31
C LEU A 115 14.68 -6.37 -6.65
N ALA A 116 13.45 -5.95 -6.99
CA ALA A 116 12.29 -6.62 -6.40
C ALA A 116 12.08 -8.03 -6.98
N LEU A 117 12.50 -8.26 -8.22
CA LEU A 117 12.52 -9.61 -8.79
C LEU A 117 13.51 -10.49 -8.02
N CYS A 118 14.74 -10.01 -7.77
CA CYS A 118 15.70 -10.73 -6.94
C CYS A 118 15.16 -11.03 -5.54
N MET A 119 14.47 -10.08 -4.88
CA MET A 119 13.86 -10.29 -3.57
C MET A 119 12.75 -11.34 -3.61
N GLY A 120 11.85 -11.27 -4.60
CA GLY A 120 10.79 -12.28 -4.78
C GLY A 120 11.36 -13.67 -5.03
N CYS A 121 12.36 -13.77 -5.92
CA CYS A 121 13.08 -15.01 -6.17
C CYS A 121 13.78 -15.54 -4.91
N ALA A 122 14.45 -14.69 -4.13
CA ALA A 122 15.12 -15.09 -2.88
C ALA A 122 14.11 -15.68 -1.88
N VAL A 123 12.94 -15.07 -1.72
CA VAL A 123 11.87 -15.61 -0.85
C VAL A 123 11.38 -16.96 -1.36
N THR A 124 11.21 -17.13 -2.67
CA THR A 124 10.77 -18.42 -3.23
C THR A 124 11.79 -19.53 -3.08
N ILE A 125 13.07 -19.22 -3.27
CA ILE A 125 14.16 -20.19 -3.07
C ILE A 125 14.21 -20.58 -1.59
N ALA A 126 14.11 -19.63 -0.67
CA ALA A 126 14.06 -19.92 0.76
C ALA A 126 12.87 -20.82 1.14
N HIS A 127 11.69 -20.54 0.57
CA HIS A 127 10.50 -21.37 0.77
C HIS A 127 10.71 -22.79 0.22
N LEU A 128 11.23 -22.94 -1.00
CA LEU A 128 11.50 -24.25 -1.60
C LEU A 128 12.51 -25.06 -0.80
N ILE A 129 13.56 -24.41 -0.28
CA ILE A 129 14.53 -25.06 0.62
C ILE A 129 13.79 -25.62 1.84
N ILE A 130 12.99 -24.81 2.54
CA ILE A 130 12.23 -25.28 3.71
C ILE A 130 11.28 -26.41 3.33
N LEU A 131 10.56 -26.26 2.23
CA LEU A 131 9.59 -27.24 1.77
C LEU A 131 10.25 -28.61 1.51
N VAL A 132 11.43 -28.63 0.87
CA VAL A 132 12.17 -29.85 0.56
C VAL A 132 12.83 -30.45 1.81
N PHE A 133 13.48 -29.62 2.64
CA PHE A 133 14.27 -30.09 3.79
C PHE A 133 13.48 -30.32 5.07
N VAL A 134 12.27 -29.75 5.19
CA VAL A 134 11.43 -29.89 6.38
C VAL A 134 10.15 -30.65 6.03
N THR A 135 9.40 -30.20 5.03
CA THR A 135 8.03 -30.72 4.82
C THR A 135 7.98 -32.07 4.10
N TYR A 136 8.85 -32.32 3.11
CA TYR A 136 8.78 -33.53 2.26
C TYR A 136 9.88 -34.56 2.52
N VAL A 137 10.57 -34.51 3.66
CA VAL A 137 11.63 -35.47 4.01
C VAL A 137 11.11 -36.91 4.07
N GLN A 138 9.88 -37.09 4.56
CA GLN A 138 9.35 -38.42 4.87
C GLN A 138 8.53 -39.05 3.74
N GLU A 139 7.79 -38.25 2.95
CA GLU A 139 7.01 -38.73 1.81
C GLU A 139 7.08 -37.74 0.64
N VAL A 140 7.92 -38.05 -0.35
CA VAL A 140 8.06 -37.26 -1.56
C VAL A 140 6.87 -37.52 -2.49
N GLN A 141 5.81 -36.74 -2.31
CA GLN A 141 4.67 -36.74 -3.22
C GLN A 141 4.91 -35.73 -4.33
N LEU A 142 5.41 -36.19 -5.49
CA LEU A 142 5.77 -35.35 -6.64
C LEU A 142 4.62 -34.45 -7.11
N GLU A 143 3.38 -34.91 -7.00
CA GLU A 143 2.19 -34.14 -7.35
C GLU A 143 2.04 -32.89 -6.48
N ARG A 144 2.27 -33.02 -5.16
CA ARG A 144 2.16 -31.89 -4.23
C ARG A 144 3.28 -30.88 -4.45
N ILE A 145 4.51 -31.35 -4.64
CA ILE A 145 5.66 -30.50 -4.97
C ILE A 145 5.41 -29.74 -6.29
N GLY A 146 4.88 -30.42 -7.31
CA GLY A 146 4.51 -29.80 -8.58
C GLY A 146 3.49 -28.67 -8.38
N SER A 147 2.46 -28.90 -7.55
CA SER A 147 1.46 -27.88 -7.23
C SER A 147 2.05 -26.68 -6.48
N ASP A 148 2.95 -26.92 -5.52
CA ASP A 148 3.62 -25.87 -4.74
C ASP A 148 4.55 -25.01 -5.63
N ILE A 149 5.29 -25.63 -6.57
CA ILE A 149 6.14 -24.93 -7.53
C ILE A 149 5.29 -24.08 -8.49
N LEU A 150 4.23 -24.65 -9.06
CA LEU A 150 3.31 -23.91 -9.93
C LEU A 150 2.69 -22.73 -9.19
N TYR A 151 2.29 -22.93 -7.95
CA TYR A 151 1.75 -21.89 -7.09
C TYR A 151 2.74 -20.72 -6.90
N LEU A 152 4.00 -21.02 -6.60
CA LEU A 152 5.05 -20.00 -6.44
C LEU A 152 5.33 -19.26 -7.75
N ILE A 153 5.34 -19.95 -8.89
CA ILE A 153 5.50 -19.33 -10.21
C ILE A 153 4.35 -18.36 -10.49
N CYS A 154 3.11 -18.79 -10.24
CA CYS A 154 1.92 -17.96 -10.40
C CYS A 154 1.99 -16.71 -9.50
N LEU A 155 2.42 -16.85 -8.24
CA LEU A 155 2.57 -15.71 -7.32
C LEU A 155 3.62 -14.70 -7.77
N ASN A 156 4.77 -15.16 -8.27
CA ASN A 156 5.79 -14.25 -8.80
C ASN A 156 5.30 -13.55 -10.06
N GLY A 157 4.67 -14.30 -10.97
CA GLY A 157 4.04 -13.73 -12.17
C GLY A 157 2.99 -12.67 -11.81
N PHE A 158 2.13 -12.96 -10.82
CA PHE A 158 1.16 -12.01 -10.32
C PHE A 158 1.81 -10.76 -9.71
N GLY A 159 2.86 -10.91 -8.92
CA GLY A 159 3.63 -9.81 -8.35
C GLY A 159 4.24 -8.90 -9.43
N ILE A 160 4.86 -9.49 -10.46
CA ILE A 160 5.43 -8.77 -11.61
C ILE A 160 4.31 -8.03 -12.37
N TYR A 161 3.21 -8.72 -12.67
CA TYR A 161 2.06 -8.14 -13.36
C TYR A 161 1.52 -6.91 -12.63
N PHE A 162 1.30 -7.02 -11.32
CA PHE A 162 0.80 -5.91 -10.50
C PHE A 162 1.75 -4.71 -10.52
N ARG A 163 3.06 -4.96 -10.48
CA ARG A 163 4.06 -3.91 -10.55
C ARG A 163 4.05 -3.20 -11.91
N LEU A 164 3.98 -3.94 -13.00
CA LEU A 164 3.88 -3.39 -14.35
C LEU A 164 2.64 -2.49 -14.48
N ILE A 165 1.48 -2.95 -14.01
CA ILE A 165 0.25 -2.14 -14.00
C ILE A 165 0.45 -0.87 -13.18
N THR A 166 1.10 -0.96 -12.02
CA THR A 166 1.37 0.22 -11.17
C THR A 166 2.29 1.23 -11.86
N GLU A 167 3.31 0.76 -12.58
CA GLU A 167 4.21 1.63 -13.38
C GLU A 167 3.46 2.30 -14.53
N LEU A 168 2.60 1.55 -15.24
CA LEU A 168 1.75 2.09 -16.28
C LEU A 168 0.77 3.14 -15.75
N ILE A 169 0.17 2.92 -14.58
CA ILE A 169 -0.72 3.89 -13.93
C ILE A 169 0.03 5.18 -13.60
N LYS A 170 1.27 5.07 -13.08
CA LYS A 170 2.13 6.24 -12.81
C LYS A 170 2.41 7.03 -14.08
N MET A 171 2.76 6.36 -15.18
CA MET A 171 3.00 7.02 -16.47
C MET A 171 1.74 7.67 -17.05
N ARG A 172 0.60 6.98 -17.00
CA ARG A 172 -0.69 7.53 -17.46
C ARG A 172 -1.11 8.76 -16.66
N SER A 173 -0.95 8.73 -15.33
CA SER A 173 -1.25 9.90 -14.48
C SER A 173 -0.38 11.10 -14.83
N PHE A 174 0.86 10.88 -15.26
CA PHE A 174 1.73 11.96 -15.73
C PHE A 174 1.27 12.55 -17.07
N LEU A 175 0.88 11.69 -18.03
CA LEU A 175 0.32 12.13 -19.31
C LEU A 175 -0.97 12.92 -19.12
N ASP A 176 -1.87 12.43 -18.27
CA ASP A 176 -3.13 13.09 -17.96
C ASP A 176 -2.92 14.50 -17.38
N LYS A 177 -1.96 14.64 -16.46
CA LYS A 177 -1.56 15.97 -15.94
C LYS A 177 -1.05 16.90 -17.04
N ARG A 178 -0.31 16.39 -18.04
CA ARG A 178 0.15 17.21 -19.18
C ARG A 178 -1.00 17.65 -20.07
N THR A 179 -1.90 16.72 -20.44
CA THR A 179 -3.08 17.03 -21.26
C THR A 179 -3.99 18.04 -20.57
N CYS A 180 -4.15 17.94 -19.25
CA CYS A 180 -4.87 18.94 -18.45
C CYS A 180 -4.22 20.33 -18.58
N VAL A 181 -2.90 20.46 -18.40
CA VAL A 181 -2.18 21.75 -18.56
C VAL A 181 -2.33 22.31 -19.97
N GLU A 182 -2.18 21.49 -21.01
CA GLU A 182 -2.37 21.91 -22.40
C GLU A 182 -3.79 22.43 -22.66
N SER A 183 -4.80 21.73 -22.15
CA SER A 183 -6.20 22.15 -22.29
C SER A 183 -6.46 23.49 -21.58
N THR A 184 -5.95 23.69 -20.37
CA THR A 184 -6.11 24.97 -19.64
C THR A 184 -5.41 26.13 -20.35
N THR A 185 -4.27 25.87 -21.00
CA THR A 185 -3.54 26.90 -21.75
C THR A 185 -4.30 27.29 -23.03
N LYS A 186 -4.85 26.30 -23.76
CA LYS A 186 -5.71 26.55 -24.93
C LYS A 186 -6.98 27.32 -24.54
N LEU A 187 -7.61 26.95 -23.42
CA LEU A 187 -8.81 27.62 -22.92
C LEU A 187 -8.54 29.08 -22.51
N LYS A 188 -7.37 29.36 -21.91
CA LYS A 188 -6.95 30.74 -21.60
C LYS A 188 -6.74 31.58 -22.86
N ALA A 189 -6.10 31.01 -23.89
CA ALA A 189 -5.90 31.69 -25.17
C ALA A 189 -7.23 32.02 -25.87
N GLU A 190 -8.18 31.07 -25.91
CA GLU A 190 -9.51 31.32 -26.46
C GLU A 190 -10.29 32.36 -25.64
N LYS A 191 -10.13 32.36 -24.31
CA LYS A 191 -10.75 33.34 -23.43
C LYS A 191 -10.18 34.74 -23.65
N GLU A 192 -8.86 34.89 -23.78
CA GLU A 192 -8.23 36.19 -24.14
C GLU A 192 -8.70 36.69 -25.51
N GLN A 193 -8.88 35.79 -26.48
CA GLN A 193 -9.43 36.14 -27.79
C GLN A 193 -10.88 36.65 -27.67
N ARG A 194 -11.71 35.98 -26.87
CA ARG A 194 -13.10 36.40 -26.60
C ARG A 194 -13.17 37.70 -25.79
N GLU A 195 -12.31 37.91 -24.80
CA GLU A 195 -12.25 39.17 -24.04
C GLU A 195 -11.76 40.34 -24.93
N LYS A 196 -10.82 40.10 -25.85
CA LYS A 196 -10.36 41.09 -26.83
C LYS A 196 -11.43 41.46 -27.87
N LEU A 197 -12.27 40.49 -28.26
CA LEU A 197 -13.47 40.71 -29.08
C LEU A 197 -14.58 41.42 -28.29
N MET A 198 -14.76 41.13 -26.99
CA MET A 198 -15.72 41.83 -26.13
C MET A 198 -15.33 43.31 -25.93
N LEU A 199 -14.04 43.60 -25.75
CA LEU A 199 -13.49 44.96 -25.70
C LEU A 199 -13.51 45.69 -27.06
N SER A 200 -13.72 44.97 -28.16
CA SER A 200 -13.94 45.53 -29.50
C SER A 200 -15.40 45.92 -29.75
N ILE A 201 -16.36 45.35 -29.01
CA ILE A 201 -17.81 45.59 -29.18
C ILE A 201 -18.34 46.60 -28.14
N ILE A 202 -17.68 46.74 -26.98
CA ILE A 202 -18.01 47.78 -26.00
C ILE A 202 -17.00 48.92 -26.15
N PRO A 203 -17.38 50.06 -26.77
CA PRO A 203 -16.51 51.22 -26.93
C PRO A 203 -16.10 51.74 -25.55
N LYS A 204 -14.83 52.14 -25.39
CA LYS A 204 -14.26 52.69 -24.14
C LYS A 204 -15.11 53.80 -23.50
N HIS A 205 -15.97 54.48 -24.25
CA HIS A 205 -16.81 55.57 -23.77
C HIS A 205 -18.07 55.12 -22.99
N ILE A 206 -18.47 53.84 -23.06
CA ILE A 206 -19.68 53.33 -22.36
C ILE A 206 -19.33 52.63 -21.03
N MET A 207 -18.04 52.31 -20.83
CA MET A 207 -17.62 51.45 -19.75
C MET A 207 -17.81 52.09 -18.36
N ASP A 208 -17.47 53.37 -18.21
CA ASP A 208 -17.57 54.07 -16.93
C ASP A 208 -19.03 54.22 -16.47
N GLU A 209 -19.97 54.37 -17.39
CA GLU A 209 -21.40 54.52 -17.06
C GLU A 209 -22.04 53.18 -16.67
N VAL A 210 -21.71 52.09 -17.38
CA VAL A 210 -22.20 50.75 -17.07
C VAL A 210 -21.61 50.21 -15.76
N PHE A 211 -20.31 50.47 -15.50
CA PHE A 211 -19.69 50.09 -14.22
C PHE A 211 -20.31 50.83 -13.03
N ASN A 212 -20.60 52.13 -13.19
CA ASN A 212 -21.27 52.91 -12.14
C ASN A 212 -22.70 52.41 -11.87
N GLN A 213 -23.46 52.03 -12.90
CA GLN A 213 -24.80 51.46 -12.72
C GLN A 213 -24.79 50.11 -11.99
N ILE A 214 -23.86 49.22 -12.34
CA ILE A 214 -23.72 47.93 -11.66
C ILE A 214 -23.31 48.14 -10.19
N TYR A 215 -22.40 49.07 -9.93
CA TYR A 215 -21.96 49.40 -8.58
C TYR A 215 -23.10 49.96 -7.71
N ASP A 216 -23.95 50.82 -8.28
CA ASP A 216 -25.11 51.38 -7.60
C ASP A 216 -26.20 50.36 -7.31
N ILE A 217 -26.43 49.38 -8.22
CA ILE A 217 -27.37 48.28 -7.99
C ILE A 217 -26.88 47.41 -6.82
N VAL A 218 -25.60 47.03 -6.81
CA VAL A 218 -25.01 46.23 -5.72
C VAL A 218 -25.08 46.99 -4.39
N LYS A 219 -24.82 48.30 -4.40
CA LYS A 219 -24.92 49.14 -3.20
C LYS A 219 -26.35 49.26 -2.69
N ARG A 220 -27.34 49.30 -3.58
CA ARG A 220 -28.77 49.34 -3.22
C ARG A 220 -29.21 48.01 -2.60
N ASP A 221 -28.81 46.90 -3.19
CA ASP A 221 -29.15 45.55 -2.71
C ASP A 221 -28.51 45.24 -1.34
N ASN A 222 -27.26 45.65 -1.17
CA ASN A 222 -26.55 45.54 0.11
C ASN A 222 -27.13 46.45 1.21
N LYS A 223 -27.87 47.51 0.83
CA LYS A 223 -28.61 48.38 1.77
C LYS A 223 -29.96 47.76 2.18
N ILE A 224 -30.57 46.96 1.31
CA ILE A 224 -31.83 46.23 1.59
C ILE A 224 -31.57 45.09 2.57
N PHE A 225 -30.44 44.37 2.43
CA PHE A 225 -30.05 43.31 3.38
C PHE A 225 -29.61 43.79 4.78
N ARG A 226 -29.34 45.10 4.94
CA ARG A 226 -28.83 45.68 6.20
C ARG A 226 -29.90 46.25 7.12
N TYR A 227 -31.18 46.18 6.74
CA TYR A 227 -32.29 46.41 7.66
C TYR A 227 -32.74 45.06 8.24
N PRO A 228 -32.42 44.74 9.51
CA PRO A 228 -33.01 43.59 10.15
C PRO A 228 -34.51 43.87 10.31
N ILE A 229 -35.31 42.91 9.82
CA ILE A 229 -36.74 42.80 10.12
C ILE A 229 -36.86 42.86 11.65
N LYS A 230 -37.50 43.92 12.14
CA LYS A 230 -37.74 44.19 13.55
C LYS A 230 -39.10 43.63 13.94
#